data_AF-A0A971WUS7-F1
#
_entry.id   AF-A0A971WUS7-F1
#
_cell.length_a   1.000
_cell.length_b   1.000
_cell.length_c   1.000
_cell.angle_alpha   90.00
_cell.angle_beta   90.00
_cell.angle_gamma   90.00
#
_symmetry.space_group_name_H-M   'P 1'
#
loop_
_entity.id
_entity.type
_entity.pdbx_description
1 polymer ?
#
loop_
_entity_poly.entity_id
_entity_poly.type
_entity_poly.pdbx_seq_one_letter_code
_entity_poly.pdbx_strand_id
1 'polypeptide(L)'
;MTEKKVKKAGYYYGTVIDNKWWRRYYKGGFMARGNGSYWIDDDGLYFLRYLTKTPIFIPFSKVKEITTGPSHAGRWTPGATVIKIIWEDDGKTLSSGFRLALKTKDTMEIVQMLQEAVTS
;
A
#
# COMPACT_ATOMS: atom_id res chain seq x y z
N MET A 1 7.81 -20.41 17.99
CA MET A 1 6.37 -20.37 17.65
C MET A 1 6.15 -19.13 16.81
N THR A 2 5.81 -19.26 15.53
CA THR A 2 5.55 -18.10 14.66
C THR A 2 4.12 -17.64 14.91
N GLU A 3 3.93 -16.46 15.49
CA GLU A 3 2.59 -15.88 15.59
C GLU A 3 1.93 -15.82 14.22
N LYS A 4 0.70 -16.29 14.15
CA LYS A 4 -0.07 -16.32 12.92
C LYS A 4 -0.52 -14.89 12.59
N LYS A 5 0.23 -14.20 11.74
CA LYS A 5 -0.11 -12.84 11.27
C LYS A 5 -1.54 -12.81 10.72
N VAL A 6 -2.38 -11.93 11.26
CA VAL A 6 -3.78 -11.79 10.85
C VAL A 6 -3.83 -11.16 9.46
N LYS A 7 -4.24 -11.96 8.46
CA LYS A 7 -4.40 -11.49 7.08
C LYS A 7 -5.78 -10.90 6.88
N LYS A 8 -5.85 -9.67 6.38
CA LYS A 8 -7.10 -8.95 6.05
C LYS A 8 -7.21 -8.73 4.55
N ALA A 9 -8.42 -8.64 4.01
CA ALA A 9 -8.64 -8.42 2.59
C ALA A 9 -8.36 -6.96 2.19
N GLY A 10 -7.87 -6.74 0.97
CA GLY A 10 -7.66 -5.40 0.43
C GLY A 10 -7.51 -5.37 -1.08
N TYR A 11 -7.25 -4.20 -1.63
CA TYR A 11 -7.00 -3.97 -3.06
C TYR A 11 -5.75 -3.12 -3.26
N TYR A 12 -4.89 -3.53 -4.19
CA TYR A 12 -3.69 -2.80 -4.60
C TYR A 12 -3.91 -2.13 -5.96
N TYR A 13 -3.77 -0.80 -6.00
CA TYR A 13 -4.02 0.05 -7.16
C TYR A 13 -2.82 0.18 -8.10
N GLY A 14 -1.63 -0.23 -7.67
CA GLY A 14 -0.40 -0.02 -8.42
C GLY A 14 0.56 0.92 -7.71
N THR A 15 1.79 0.96 -8.24
CA THR A 15 2.86 1.84 -7.78
C THR A 15 3.30 2.73 -8.92
N VAL A 16 3.48 4.00 -8.61
CA VAL A 16 3.92 5.02 -9.56
C VAL A 16 5.24 5.63 -9.12
N ILE A 17 6.01 6.15 -10.07
CA ILE A 17 7.33 6.77 -9.85
C ILE A 17 7.15 8.29 -9.82
N ASP A 18 7.81 8.97 -8.87
CA ASP A 18 7.81 10.42 -8.65
C ASP A 18 6.39 11.00 -8.52
N ASN A 19 5.45 10.24 -7.94
CA ASN A 19 4.03 10.60 -7.87
C ASN A 19 3.35 10.88 -9.24
N LYS A 20 4.00 10.54 -10.36
CA LYS A 20 3.45 10.76 -11.72
C LYS A 20 2.57 9.58 -12.11
N TRP A 21 1.26 9.79 -12.16
CA TRP A 21 0.27 8.71 -12.38
C TRP A 21 0.49 7.92 -13.69
N TRP A 22 1.10 8.53 -14.70
CA TRP A 22 1.44 7.89 -15.99
C TRP A 22 2.73 7.05 -15.93
N ARG A 23 3.62 7.30 -14.97
CA ARG A 23 4.89 6.56 -14.81
C ARG A 23 4.68 5.41 -13.84
N ARG A 24 4.32 4.24 -14.36
CA ARG A 24 4.15 3.03 -13.55
C ARG A 24 5.49 2.37 -13.22
N TYR A 25 5.58 1.80 -12.02
CA TYR A 25 6.71 0.99 -11.60
C TYR A 25 6.45 -0.49 -11.90
N TYR A 26 7.36 -1.15 -12.62
CA TYR A 26 7.16 -2.52 -13.12
C TYR A 26 8.04 -3.58 -12.43
N LYS A 27 9.11 -3.18 -11.73
CA LYS A 27 10.03 -4.11 -11.05
C LYS A 27 9.39 -4.71 -9.80
N GLY A 28 10.01 -5.73 -9.21
CA GLY A 28 9.65 -6.24 -7.86
C GLY A 28 8.21 -6.75 -7.73
N GLY A 29 7.57 -7.14 -8.82
CA GLY A 29 6.17 -7.53 -8.83
C GLY A 29 5.19 -6.36 -8.76
N PHE A 30 5.58 -5.10 -8.88
CA PHE A 30 4.66 -3.96 -8.74
C PHE A 30 3.74 -3.70 -9.96
N MET A 31 3.91 -4.45 -11.05
CA MET A 31 3.16 -4.31 -12.32
C MET A 31 1.66 -4.60 -12.20
N ALA A 32 1.27 -5.70 -11.53
CA ALA A 32 -0.10 -6.16 -11.51
C ALA A 32 -0.94 -5.47 -10.42
N ARG A 33 -2.16 -5.03 -10.75
CA ARG A 33 -3.13 -4.52 -9.76
C ARG A 33 -4.03 -5.67 -9.33
N GLY A 34 -4.72 -5.54 -8.20
CA GLY A 34 -5.73 -6.54 -7.86
C GLY A 34 -6.11 -6.65 -6.39
N ASN A 35 -7.12 -7.47 -6.16
CA ASN A 35 -7.50 -7.92 -4.83
C ASN A 35 -6.41 -8.80 -4.23
N GLY A 36 -6.33 -8.80 -2.91
CA GLY A 36 -5.37 -9.60 -2.18
C GLY A 36 -5.63 -9.58 -0.69
N SER A 37 -4.64 -10.05 0.05
CA SER A 37 -4.60 -9.97 1.49
C SER A 37 -3.38 -9.18 1.94
N TYR A 38 -3.55 -8.38 2.98
CA TYR A 38 -2.48 -7.63 3.61
C TYR A 38 -2.30 -8.03 5.06
N TRP A 39 -1.11 -7.78 5.58
CA TRP A 39 -0.79 -7.81 7.00
C TRP A 39 0.26 -6.74 7.27
N ILE A 40 0.31 -6.29 8.52
CA ILE A 40 1.24 -5.29 9.01
C ILE A 40 1.95 -5.90 10.21
N ASP A 41 3.25 -5.64 10.31
CA ASP A 41 4.07 -5.91 11.49
C ASP A 41 5.02 -4.72 11.70
N ASP A 42 5.99 -4.87 12.60
CA ASP A 42 6.95 -3.83 12.96
C ASP A 42 7.88 -3.45 11.80
N ASP A 43 8.11 -4.34 10.83
CA ASP A 43 9.00 -4.08 9.69
C ASP A 43 8.28 -3.29 8.58
N GLY A 44 6.99 -3.56 8.37
CA GLY A 44 6.22 -2.83 7.37
C GLY A 44 4.88 -3.42 6.94
N LEU A 45 4.39 -2.89 5.82
CA LEU A 45 3.17 -3.35 5.16
C LEU A 45 3.51 -4.43 4.13
N TYR A 46 2.81 -5.55 4.23
CA TYR A 46 2.84 -6.61 3.23
C TYR A 46 1.51 -6.73 2.53
N PHE A 47 1.53 -6.94 1.21
CA PHE A 47 0.33 -7.15 0.41
C PHE A 47 0.54 -8.28 -0.60
N LEU A 48 -0.16 -9.40 -0.41
CA LEU A 48 -0.16 -10.53 -1.33
C LEU A 48 -1.41 -10.50 -2.20
N ARG A 49 -1.25 -10.22 -3.50
CA ARG A 49 -2.35 -10.33 -4.46
C ARG A 49 -2.73 -11.79 -4.68
N TYR A 50 -3.99 -12.03 -5.00
CA TYR A 50 -4.44 -13.36 -5.42
C TYR A 50 -3.67 -13.83 -6.65
N LEU A 51 -3.40 -15.15 -6.70
CA LEU A 51 -2.65 -15.82 -7.77
C LEU A 51 -1.17 -15.40 -7.90
N THR A 52 -0.65 -14.62 -6.95
CA THR A 52 0.79 -14.32 -6.84
C THR A 52 1.39 -15.06 -5.66
N LYS A 53 2.70 -15.34 -5.71
CA LYS A 53 3.43 -16.04 -4.64
C LYS A 53 4.20 -15.10 -3.73
N THR A 54 4.61 -13.96 -4.24
CA THR A 54 5.45 -12.98 -3.54
C THR A 54 4.63 -11.77 -3.14
N PRO A 55 4.59 -11.40 -1.85
CA PRO A 55 3.94 -10.18 -1.43
C PRO A 55 4.73 -8.95 -1.91
N ILE A 56 4.00 -7.89 -2.20
CA ILE A 56 4.56 -6.54 -2.15
C ILE A 56 4.93 -6.26 -0.71
N PHE A 57 6.14 -5.78 -0.47
CA PHE A 57 6.59 -5.34 0.85
C PHE A 57 6.98 -3.86 0.78
N ILE A 58 6.45 -3.06 1.68
CA ILE A 58 6.81 -1.65 1.86
C ILE A 58 7.36 -1.51 3.27
N PRO A 59 8.70 -1.41 3.42
CA PRO A 59 9.33 -1.27 4.73
C PRO A 59 9.05 0.12 5.31
N PHE A 60 8.66 0.19 6.59
CA PHE A 60 8.36 1.46 7.25
C PHE A 60 9.55 2.40 7.32
N SER A 61 10.76 1.85 7.48
CA SER A 61 12.02 2.61 7.45
C SER A 61 12.29 3.38 6.15
N LYS A 62 11.58 3.06 5.06
CA LYS A 62 11.68 3.77 3.78
C LYS A 62 10.47 4.65 3.47
N VAL A 63 9.43 4.63 4.30
CA VAL A 63 8.25 5.48 4.11
C VAL A 63 8.61 6.92 4.45
N LYS A 64 8.21 7.85 3.58
CA LYS A 64 8.38 9.29 3.77
C LYS A 64 7.09 9.96 4.18
N GLU A 65 5.97 9.50 3.62
CA GLU A 65 4.69 10.14 3.81
C GLU A 65 3.56 9.15 3.53
N ILE A 66 2.46 9.30 4.28
CA ILE A 66 1.21 8.57 4.05
C ILE A 66 0.12 9.60 3.82
N THR A 67 -0.49 9.55 2.64
CA THR A 67 -1.60 10.43 2.26
C THR A 67 -2.83 9.62 1.86
N THR A 68 -3.96 10.30 1.69
CA THR A 68 -5.20 9.68 1.22
C THR A 68 -5.81 10.44 0.06
N GLY A 69 -6.59 9.77 -0.78
CA GLY A 69 -7.37 10.44 -1.81
C GLY A 69 -8.35 9.51 -2.53
N PRO A 70 -9.14 10.04 -3.48
CA PRO A 70 -10.16 9.25 -4.17
C PRO A 70 -9.61 8.43 -5.36
N SER A 71 -8.33 8.60 -5.71
CA SER A 71 -7.72 7.96 -6.88
C SER A 71 -6.25 7.63 -6.67
N HIS A 72 -5.77 6.62 -7.40
CA HIS A 72 -4.35 6.32 -7.53
C HIS A 72 -4.04 5.63 -8.85
N ALA A 73 -2.85 5.89 -9.41
CA ALA A 73 -2.34 5.25 -10.63
C ALA A 73 -3.35 5.25 -11.81
N GLY A 74 -4.08 6.35 -12.00
CA GLY A 74 -5.08 6.48 -13.07
C GLY A 74 -6.38 5.69 -12.84
N ARG A 75 -6.66 5.25 -11.61
CA ARG A 75 -7.94 4.67 -11.23
C ARG A 75 -8.62 5.54 -10.18
N TRP A 76 -9.80 6.05 -10.52
CA TRP A 76 -10.68 6.75 -9.60
C TRP A 76 -11.65 5.78 -8.95
N THR A 77 -11.90 5.93 -7.65
CA THR A 77 -12.84 5.09 -6.90
C THR A 77 -13.76 5.99 -6.08
N PRO A 78 -14.90 6.44 -6.65
CA PRO A 78 -15.85 7.27 -5.91
C PRO A 78 -16.35 6.52 -4.66
N GLY A 79 -16.43 7.23 -3.54
CA GLY A 79 -16.88 6.68 -2.26
C GLY A 79 -15.87 5.80 -1.51
N ALA A 80 -14.67 5.59 -2.05
CA ALA A 80 -13.60 4.87 -1.35
C ALA A 80 -12.38 5.75 -1.13
N THR A 81 -11.79 5.63 0.06
CA THR A 81 -10.53 6.30 0.39
C THR A 81 -9.36 5.39 0.00
N VAL A 82 -8.53 5.87 -0.91
CA VAL A 82 -7.28 5.20 -1.30
C VAL A 82 -6.16 5.73 -0.41
N ILE A 83 -5.49 4.83 0.30
CA ILE A 83 -4.26 5.09 1.04
C ILE A 83 -3.12 5.12 0.04
N LYS A 84 -2.30 6.17 0.09
CA LYS A 84 -1.12 6.35 -0.74
C LYS A 84 0.10 6.38 0.17
N ILE A 85 0.96 5.39 0.03
CA ILE A 85 2.21 5.31 0.77
C ILE A 85 3.31 5.79 -0.15
N ILE A 86 3.97 6.89 0.23
CA ILE A 86 5.10 7.48 -0.48
C ILE A 86 6.36 6.99 0.23
N TRP A 87 7.25 6.35 -0.52
CA TRP A 87 8.42 5.68 0.03
C TRP A 87 9.58 5.72 -0.98
N GLU A 88 10.80 5.50 -0.50
CA GLU A 88 11.98 5.46 -1.35
C GLU A 88 12.44 4.03 -1.63
N ASP A 89 12.84 3.74 -2.86
CA ASP A 89 13.52 2.49 -3.19
C ASP A 89 14.50 2.71 -4.34
N ASP A 90 15.74 2.25 -4.17
CA ASP A 90 16.77 2.34 -5.21
C ASP A 90 16.90 3.76 -5.81
N GLY A 91 16.94 4.76 -4.92
CA GLY A 91 17.03 6.18 -5.25
C GLY A 91 15.80 6.79 -5.93
N LYS A 92 14.66 6.10 -5.96
CA LYS A 92 13.42 6.56 -6.59
C LYS A 92 12.34 6.81 -5.54
N THR A 93 11.62 7.91 -5.68
CA THR A 93 10.38 8.13 -4.93
C THR A 93 9.26 7.30 -5.57
N LEU A 94 8.74 6.34 -4.83
CA LEU A 94 7.63 5.50 -5.23
C LEU A 94 6.37 5.88 -4.46
N SER A 95 5.22 5.66 -5.09
CA SER A 95 3.92 5.86 -4.44
C SER A 95 2.99 4.70 -4.73
N SER A 96 2.68 3.94 -3.69
CA SER A 96 1.87 2.72 -3.75
C SER A 96 0.47 2.97 -3.20
N GLY A 97 -0.55 2.65 -4.00
CA GLY A 97 -1.95 2.89 -3.63
C GLY A 97 -2.67 1.64 -3.17
N PHE A 98 -3.41 1.75 -2.07
CA PHE A 98 -4.15 0.66 -1.47
C PHE A 98 -5.55 1.07 -1.03
N ARG A 99 -6.48 0.12 -1.06
CA ARG A 99 -7.71 0.17 -0.27
C ARG A 99 -7.67 -1.01 0.70
N LEU A 100 -7.51 -0.72 1.98
CA LEU A 100 -7.31 -1.73 3.03
C LEU A 100 -8.58 -2.02 3.85
N ALA A 101 -9.61 -1.18 3.71
CA ALA A 101 -10.94 -1.44 4.24
C ALA A 101 -12.03 -0.96 3.27
N LEU A 102 -13.27 -1.43 3.49
CA LEU A 102 -14.42 -1.02 2.69
C LEU A 102 -14.98 0.33 3.14
N LYS A 103 -14.99 0.59 4.45
CA LYS A 103 -15.52 1.83 5.03
C LYS A 103 -14.41 2.86 5.17
N THR A 104 -14.76 4.13 4.95
CA THR A 104 -13.83 5.24 5.14
C THR A 104 -13.33 5.33 6.56
N LYS A 105 -14.20 5.12 7.57
CA LYS A 105 -13.82 5.14 8.98
C LYS A 105 -12.70 4.13 9.27
N ASP A 106 -12.93 2.86 8.94
CA ASP A 106 -11.96 1.77 9.10
C ASP A 106 -10.66 2.06 8.32
N THR A 107 -10.76 2.72 7.16
CA THR A 107 -9.57 3.13 6.38
C THR A 107 -8.76 4.18 7.12
N MET A 108 -9.40 5.17 7.74
CA MET A 108 -8.71 6.21 8.51
C MET A 108 -8.06 5.66 9.78
N GLU A 109 -8.68 4.69 10.46
CA GLU A 109 -8.06 3.98 11.59
C GLU A 109 -6.76 3.26 11.15
N ILE A 110 -6.78 2.65 9.95
CA ILE A 110 -5.58 2.03 9.39
C ILE A 110 -4.52 3.08 9.02
N VAL A 111 -4.92 4.22 8.46
CA VAL A 111 -3.99 5.32 8.14
C VAL A 111 -3.29 5.83 9.39
N GLN A 112 -4.04 6.06 10.48
CA GLN A 112 -3.48 6.51 11.75
C GLN A 112 -2.47 5.49 12.31
N MET A 113 -2.84 4.21 12.36
CA MET A 113 -1.93 3.14 12.79
C MET A 113 -0.65 3.10 11.95
N LEU A 114 -0.75 3.25 10.62
CA LEU A 114 0.43 3.27 9.75
C LEU A 114 1.30 4.51 9.99
N GLN A 115 0.71 5.67 10.25
CA GLN A 115 1.45 6.91 10.54
C GLN A 115 2.21 6.80 11.87
N GLU A 116 1.58 6.23 12.89
CA GLU A 116 2.22 5.95 14.18
C GLU A 116 3.40 4.98 14.02
N ALA A 117 3.23 3.91 13.24
CA ALA A 117 4.28 2.93 12.99
C ALA A 117 5.49 3.47 12.19
N VAL A 118 5.28 4.47 11.33
CA VAL A 118 6.37 5.09 10.54
C VAL A 118 7.15 6.13 11.34
N THR A 119 6.56 6.67 12.41
CA THR A 119 7.16 7.72 13.25
C THR A 119 7.88 7.15 14.48
N SER A 120 7.63 5.87 14.80
CA SER A 120 8.22 5.15 15.94
C SER A 120 9.62 4.63 15.62
#